data_AF-A0A7X1CHR2-F1
#
_entry.id   AF-A0A7X1CHR2-F1
#
_cell.length_a   1.000
_cell.length_b   1.000
_cell.length_c   1.000
_cell.angle_alpha   90.00
_cell.angle_beta   90.00
_cell.angle_gamma   90.00
#
_symmetry.space_group_name_H-M   'P 1'
#
loop_
_entity.id
_entity.type
_entity.pdbx_description
1 polymer ?
#
loop_
_entity_poly.entity_id
_entity_poly.type
_entity_poly.pdbx_seq_one_letter_code
_entity_poly.pdbx_strand_id
1 'polypeptide(L)' 'MKIITIEEHYRSANVSKKMDEINATTNPEQKQTNKAGLEMAKNFLSSTDDIEDVGERRIKFMDEAGIDILSTLNLVNF' A
#
# COMPACT_ATOMS: atom_id res chain seq x y z
N MET A 1 -14.23 -22.77 9.03
CA MET A 1 -12.84 -22.41 9.40
C MET A 1 -12.71 -20.93 9.08
N LYS A 2 -12.20 -20.10 10.01
CA LYS A 2 -12.06 -18.65 9.75
C LYS A 2 -10.64 -18.34 9.29
N ILE A 3 -10.49 -17.59 8.21
CA ILE A 3 -9.20 -17.18 7.65
C ILE A 3 -9.01 -15.68 7.91
N ILE A 4 -7.87 -15.33 8.52
CA ILE A 4 -7.52 -13.94 8.87
C ILE A 4 -6.16 -13.62 8.25
N THR A 5 -6.06 -12.53 7.50
CA THR A 5 -4.78 -12.01 6.99
C THR A 5 -4.40 -10.71 7.73
N ILE A 6 -3.12 -10.57 8.09
CA ILE A 6 -2.65 -9.55 9.06
C ILE A 6 -1.55 -8.59 8.58
N GLU A 7 -1.00 -8.79 7.38
CA GLU A 7 0.05 -7.94 6.80
C GLU A 7 -0.34 -7.43 5.42
N GLU A 8 -1.56 -6.90 5.33
CA GLU A 8 -2.15 -6.51 4.06
C GLU A 8 -1.84 -5.06 3.76
N HIS A 9 -1.02 -4.84 2.74
CA HIS A 9 -0.53 -3.53 2.40
C HIS A 9 -1.66 -2.64 1.84
N TYR A 10 -1.78 -1.44 2.41
CA TYR A 10 -2.68 -0.39 1.95
C TYR A 10 -1.94 0.94 1.84
N ARG A 11 -2.27 1.72 0.81
CA ARG A 11 -1.76 3.08 0.63
C ARG A 11 -2.92 4.03 0.41
N SER A 12 -3.08 5.01 1.30
CA SER A 12 -4.06 6.08 1.10
C SER A 12 -3.45 7.23 0.31
N ALA A 13 -3.97 7.51 -0.89
CA ALA A 13 -3.48 8.58 -1.75
C ALA A 13 -3.36 9.95 -1.04
N ASN A 14 -4.35 10.29 -0.20
CA ASN A 14 -4.35 11.54 0.55
C ASN A 14 -3.28 11.58 1.66
N VAL A 15 -3.10 10.47 2.37
CA VAL A 15 -2.07 10.37 3.43
C VAL A 15 -0.69 10.37 2.81
N SER A 16 -0.47 9.62 1.72
CA SER A 16 0.81 9.58 1.01
C SER A 16 1.19 10.95 0.47
N LYS A 17 0.26 11.66 -0.17
CA LYS A 17 0.52 13.03 -0.65
C LYS A 17 0.95 13.97 0.48
N LYS A 18 0.25 13.92 1.62
CA LYS A 18 0.57 14.75 2.78
C LYS A 18 1.93 14.37 3.39
N MET A 19 2.27 13.09 3.40
CA MET A 19 3.57 12.62 3.88
C MET A 19 4.71 13.04 2.94
N ASP A 20 4.50 13.01 1.62
CA ASP A 20 5.47 13.48 0.64
C ASP A 20 5.77 14.98 0.83
N GLU A 21 4.74 15.78 1.10
CA GLU A 21 4.87 17.21 1.44
C GLU A 21 5.69 17.41 2.73
N ILE A 22 5.40 16.64 3.78
CA ILE A 22 6.16 16.69 5.04
C ILE A 22 7.62 16.30 4.81
N ASN A 23 7.88 15.15 4.17
CA ASN A 23 9.22 14.64 3.90
C ASN A 23 10.06 15.61 3.07
N ALA A 24 9.45 16.29 2.08
CA ALA A 24 10.12 17.33 1.30
C ALA A 24 10.59 18.52 2.15
N THR A 25 9.95 18.75 3.30
CA THR A 25 10.22 19.89 4.18
C THR A 25 11.17 19.52 5.33
N THR A 26 11.06 18.31 5.90
CA THR A 26 11.82 17.89 7.09
C THR A 26 13.04 17.01 6.80
N ASN A 27 13.09 16.28 5.68
CA ASN A 27 14.20 15.38 5.35
C ASN A 27 14.39 15.26 3.82
N PRO A 28 14.99 16.28 3.17
CA PRO A 28 15.14 16.28 1.71
C PRO A 28 15.99 15.10 1.18
N GLU A 29 16.84 14.50 2.01
CA GLU A 29 17.68 13.34 1.65
C GLU A 29 16.90 12.01 1.61
N GLN A 30 15.79 11.87 2.35
CA GLN A 30 14.94 10.66 2.31
C GLN A 30 14.24 10.45 0.96
N LYS A 31 14.21 11.48 0.10
CA LYS A 31 13.66 11.40 -1.25
C LYS A 31 14.46 10.46 -2.17
N GLN A 32 15.72 10.16 -1.85
CA GLN A 32 16.57 9.28 -2.67
C GLN A 32 16.37 7.79 -2.38
N THR A 33 16.11 7.41 -1.12
CA THR A 33 15.99 6.00 -0.71
C THR A 33 14.77 5.30 -1.31
N ASN A 34 13.77 6.08 -1.68
CA ASN A 34 12.47 5.63 -2.19
C ASN A 34 12.52 5.18 -3.67
N LYS A 35 13.41 5.76 -4.49
CA LYS A 35 13.46 5.46 -5.94
C LYS A 35 13.76 4.00 -6.27
N ALA A 36 14.67 3.36 -5.52
CA ALA A 36 15.04 1.97 -5.75
C ALA A 36 13.91 1.00 -5.39
N GLY A 37 13.17 1.28 -4.31
CA GLY A 37 11.97 0.52 -3.94
C GLY A 37 10.85 0.68 -4.97
N LEU A 38 10.63 1.90 -5.45
CA LEU A 38 9.65 2.19 -6.49
C LEU A 38 10.01 1.55 -7.84
N GLU A 39 11.29 1.51 -8.22
CA GLU A 39 11.75 0.81 -9.42
C GLU A 39 11.62 -0.71 -9.32
N MET A 40 11.93 -1.31 -8.16
CA MET A 40 11.63 -2.72 -7.93
C MET A 40 10.14 -3.01 -8.02
N ALA A 41 9.30 -2.18 -7.39
CA ALA A 41 7.85 -2.35 -7.44
C ALA A 41 7.32 -2.35 -8.88
N LYS A 42 7.82 -1.47 -9.76
CA LYS A 42 7.43 -1.43 -11.19
C LYS A 42 7.80 -2.70 -11.97
N ASN A 43 8.84 -3.43 -11.57
CA ASN A 43 9.25 -4.66 -12.23
C ASN A 43 8.41 -5.88 -11.82
N PHE A 44 7.79 -5.84 -10.63
CA PHE A 44 7.04 -6.98 -10.08
C PHE A 44 5.52 -6.72 -9.98
N LEU A 45 5.10 -5.47 -9.96
CA LEU A 45 3.70 -5.06 -9.90
C LEU A 45 3.31 -4.38 -11.20
N SER A 46 2.35 -4.97 -11.90
CA SER A 46 1.78 -4.42 -13.14
C SER A 46 1.01 -3.12 -12.92
N SER A 47 0.52 -2.89 -11.70
CA SER A 47 -0.06 -1.62 -11.26
C SER A 47 0.02 -1.49 -9.73
N THR A 48 -0.11 -0.27 -9.21
CA THR A 48 -0.31 0.00 -7.77
C THR A 48 -1.78 0.09 -7.38
N ASP A 49 -2.69 -0.15 -8.33
CA ASP A 49 -4.13 0.11 -8.19
C ASP A 49 -4.75 -0.77 -7.09
N ASP A 50 -4.19 -1.95 -6.85
CA ASP A 50 -4.68 -2.89 -5.83
C ASP A 50 -4.17 -2.55 -4.43
N ILE A 51 -3.11 -1.76 -4.30
CA ILE A 51 -2.57 -1.31 -3.00
C ILE A 51 -3.41 -0.12 -2.47
N GLU A 52 -4.01 0.67 -3.35
CA GLU A 52 -4.88 1.78 -2.98
C GLU A 52 -6.36 1.37 -2.88
N ASP A 53 -6.74 0.23 -3.46
CA ASP A 53 -8.11 -0.29 -3.40
C ASP A 53 -8.31 -1.25 -2.21
N VAL A 54 -9.00 -0.75 -1.18
CA VAL A 54 -9.56 -1.55 -0.06
C VAL A 54 -11.07 -1.73 -0.18
N GLY A 55 -11.66 -1.33 -1.30
CA GLY A 55 -13.09 -1.39 -1.59
C GLY A 55 -13.47 -2.64 -2.37
N GLU A 56 -14.27 -2.44 -3.42
CA GLU A 56 -15.00 -3.51 -4.10
C GLU A 56 -14.13 -4.65 -4.64
N ARG A 57 -12.97 -4.37 -5.25
CA ARG A 57 -12.14 -5.45 -5.83
C ARG A 57 -11.50 -6.31 -4.73
N ARG A 58 -11.01 -5.69 -3.66
CA ARG A 58 -10.37 -6.40 -2.54
C ARG A 58 -11.40 -7.21 -1.75
N ILE A 59 -12.59 -6.65 -1.50
CA ILE A 59 -13.68 -7.37 -0.82
C ILE A 59 -14.13 -8.57 -1.67
N LYS A 60 -14.31 -8.39 -2.99
CA LYS A 60 -14.67 -9.48 -3.89
C LYS A 60 -13.64 -10.61 -3.87
N PHE A 61 -12.35 -10.29 -3.89
CA PHE A 61 -11.28 -11.29 -3.74
C PHE A 61 -11.37 -12.03 -2.40
N MET A 62 -11.60 -11.30 -1.30
CA MET A 62 -11.77 -11.90 0.02
C MET A 62 -12.94 -12.88 0.07
N ASP A 63 -14.08 -12.51 -0.51
CA ASP A 63 -15.26 -13.37 -0.60
C ASP A 63 -14.98 -14.64 -1.42
N GLU A 64 -14.32 -14.50 -2.57
CA GLU A 64 -13.96 -15.64 -3.45
C GLU A 64 -12.90 -16.56 -2.81
N ALA A 65 -11.99 -16.01 -2.02
CA ALA A 65 -10.92 -16.74 -1.33
C ALA A 65 -11.34 -17.29 0.05
N GLY A 66 -12.50 -16.91 0.58
CA GLY A 66 -12.97 -17.30 1.90
C GLY A 66 -12.20 -16.64 3.05
N ILE A 67 -11.74 -15.40 2.88
CA ILE A 67 -11.07 -14.60 3.90
C ILE A 67 -12.12 -13.85 4.72
N ASP A 68 -12.17 -14.10 6.04
CA ASP A 68 -13.15 -13.50 6.93
C ASP A 68 -12.73 -12.11 7.43
N ILE A 69 -11.44 -11.89 7.67
CA ILE A 69 -10.92 -10.65 8.28
C ILE A 69 -9.58 -10.28 7.63
N LEU A 70 -9.43 -8.99 7.35
CA LEU A 70 -8.22 -8.38 6.80
C LEU A 70 -7.77 -7.23 7.71
N SER A 71 -6.54 -7.31 8.21
CA SER A 71 -5.89 -6.21 8.95
C SER A 71 -4.84 -5.55 8.06
N THR A 72 -5.04 -4.27 7.77
CA THR A 72 -4.18 -3.52 6.85
C THR A 72 -3.02 -2.84 7.56
N LEU A 73 -1.82 -2.89 6.98
CA LEU A 73 -0.73 -1.97 7.30
C LEU A 73 -0.70 -0.81 6.30
N ASN A 74 -0.75 0.41 6.82
CA ASN A 74 -0.61 1.61 6.00
C ASN A 74 0.87 1.84 5.66
N LEU A 75 1.19 1.80 4.38
CA LEU A 75 2.53 2.06 3.87
C LEU A 75 2.71 3.57 3.68
N VAL A 76 3.31 4.20 4.68
CA VAL A 76 3.56 5.64 4.68
C VAL A 76 4.88 6.00 3.97
N ASN A 77 5.74 5.01 3.68
CA ASN A 77 7.08 5.21 3.10
C ASN A 77 7.40 4.24 1.92
N PHE A 78 6.40 4.07 1.04
CA PHE A 78 6.54 3.96 -0.43
C PHE A 78 7.56 4.87 -1.06
#